data_AF-A0A833YH13-F1
#
_entry.id   AF-A0A833YH13-F1
#
_cell.length_a   1.000
_cell.length_b   1.000
_cell.length_c   1.000
_cell.angle_alpha   90.00
_cell.angle_beta   90.00
_cell.angle_gamma   90.00
#
_symmetry.space_group_name_H-M   'P 1'
#
loop_
_entity.id
_entity.type
_entity.pdbx_description
1 polymer ?
#
loop_
_entity_poly.entity_id
_entity_poly.type
_entity_poly.pdbx_seq_one_letter_code
_entity_poly.pdbx_strand_id
1 'polypeptide(L)'
;MAFANLRKVLISDSLDPCCRKILQDGGLQVVEKQNMSKEELIAELQDCEGLIVRSATKVTADVINAAEKLQVDHENVISCPHLGASTREAQSRCGEEIAVQFVDMVKGKSLMGVVNAQALTSAFSPHTKPWIGLAEALGTLMRAWAGSPKGTIQVVTQGTSLKNAGNCLSPAVIVGLLKDASQQADVNLVNAKLLVKEAGLNVITSHNPAALGEQGCGECLLTVALAGAPYQAVGVVQGTTPVLQALNGAVFRPEVPLRRGLPLLLFRAQPSNPALLPTVVGLLAEAGVQLVSYQTSVVSDGETWHVMGISSPLPSLDAWKQHVTEAFQFHF
;
A
#
# COMPACT_ATOMS: atom_id res chain seq x y z
N MET A 1 49.97 27.50 -15.84
CA MET A 1 49.44 28.65 -15.07
C MET A 1 47.99 28.92 -15.48
N ALA A 2 47.05 28.01 -15.24
CA ALA A 2 45.69 28.12 -15.77
C ALA A 2 44.65 28.75 -14.81
N PHE A 3 45.04 28.98 -13.55
CA PHE A 3 44.14 29.50 -12.52
C PHE A 3 44.19 31.01 -12.28
N ALA A 4 45.00 31.74 -13.04
CA ALA A 4 45.24 33.17 -12.78
C ALA A 4 43.99 34.07 -12.95
N ASN A 5 42.86 33.51 -13.39
CA ASN A 5 41.64 34.27 -13.68
C ASN A 5 40.36 33.73 -13.02
N LEU A 6 40.39 32.72 -12.13
CA LEU A 6 39.17 32.35 -11.40
C LEU A 6 38.77 33.51 -10.48
N ARG A 7 37.65 34.16 -10.80
CA ARG A 7 37.15 35.37 -10.13
C ARG A 7 35.77 35.17 -9.54
N LYS A 8 34.93 34.30 -10.13
CA LYS A 8 33.53 34.17 -9.72
C LYS A 8 33.08 32.72 -9.57
N VAL A 9 32.52 32.40 -8.40
CA VAL A 9 32.01 31.07 -8.04
C VAL A 9 30.55 31.14 -7.63
N LEU A 10 29.73 30.24 -8.18
CA LEU A 10 28.33 30.06 -7.81
C LEU A 10 28.21 28.91 -6.80
N ILE A 11 27.53 29.16 -5.67
CA ILE A 11 27.07 28.14 -4.74
C ILE A 11 25.56 28.00 -4.95
N SER A 12 25.13 26.83 -5.45
CA SER A 12 23.73 26.61 -5.80
C SER A 12 22.91 25.85 -4.74
N ASP A 13 23.60 25.35 -3.71
CA ASP A 13 23.02 24.53 -2.64
C ASP A 13 23.23 25.15 -1.26
N SER A 14 22.46 24.68 -0.27
CA SER A 14 22.71 25.03 1.13
C SER A 14 24.01 24.39 1.62
N LEU A 15 24.98 25.24 1.94
CA LEU A 15 26.28 24.89 2.52
C LEU A 15 26.51 25.68 3.81
N ASP A 16 27.45 25.20 4.62
CA ASP A 16 27.87 25.92 5.80
C ASP A 16 28.49 27.28 5.43
N PRO A 17 28.16 28.38 6.14
CA PRO A 17 28.70 29.71 5.86
C PRO A 17 30.23 29.81 5.83
N CYS A 18 30.95 28.87 6.47
CA CYS A 18 32.41 28.80 6.39
C CYS A 18 32.92 28.68 4.94
N CYS A 19 32.18 28.00 4.05
CA CYS A 19 32.57 27.81 2.66
C CYS A 19 32.65 29.16 1.93
N ARG A 20 31.61 29.99 2.06
CA ARG A 20 31.58 31.36 1.53
C ARG A 20 32.75 32.18 2.05
N LYS A 21 32.97 32.13 3.35
CA LYS A 21 34.01 32.94 4.01
C LYS A 21 35.41 32.59 3.49
N ILE A 22 35.73 31.30 3.38
CA ILE A 22 37.02 30.84 2.85
C ILE A 22 37.24 31.32 1.40
N LEU A 23 36.20 31.26 0.55
CA LEU A 23 36.29 31.70 -0.84
C LEU A 23 36.47 33.22 -0.95
N GLN A 24 35.73 34.00 -0.15
CA GLN A 24 35.84 35.46 -0.12
C GLN A 24 37.19 35.92 0.44
N ASP A 25 37.69 35.29 1.52
CA ASP A 25 39.01 35.56 2.10
C ASP A 25 40.12 35.22 1.10
N GLY A 26 39.89 34.27 0.20
CA GLY A 26 40.75 33.94 -0.95
C GLY A 26 40.65 34.89 -2.14
N GLY A 27 39.82 35.94 -2.08
CA GLY A 27 39.66 36.94 -3.13
C GLY A 27 38.66 36.58 -4.24
N LEU A 28 37.83 35.54 -4.06
CA LEU A 28 36.82 35.14 -5.03
C LEU A 28 35.48 35.86 -4.79
N GLN A 29 34.84 36.28 -5.87
CA GLN A 29 33.45 36.72 -5.83
C GLN A 29 32.53 35.50 -5.70
N VAL A 30 31.77 35.42 -4.61
CA VAL A 30 30.84 34.33 -4.35
C VAL A 30 29.41 34.79 -4.60
N VAL A 31 28.70 34.08 -5.46
CA VAL A 31 27.25 34.22 -5.66
C VAL A 31 26.56 33.04 -5.00
N GLU A 32 25.59 33.29 -4.14
CA GLU A 32 24.74 32.24 -3.59
C GLU A 32 23.31 32.41 -4.06
N LYS A 33 22.82 31.41 -4.79
CA LYS A 33 21.44 31.35 -5.27
C LYS A 33 20.97 29.91 -5.18
N GLN A 34 19.89 29.67 -4.44
CA GLN A 34 19.35 28.33 -4.23
C GLN A 34 18.03 28.15 -4.99
N ASN A 35 17.59 26.91 -5.15
CA ASN A 35 16.30 26.55 -5.75
C ASN A 35 16.09 27.11 -7.17
N MET A 36 17.17 27.22 -7.94
CA MET A 36 17.11 27.64 -9.35
C MET A 36 16.54 26.52 -10.22
N SER A 37 15.72 26.90 -11.18
CA SER A 37 15.38 26.06 -12.33
C SER A 37 16.63 25.77 -13.18
N LYS A 38 16.55 24.78 -14.08
CA LYS A 38 17.65 24.42 -14.97
C LYS A 38 18.07 25.60 -15.84
N GLU A 39 17.10 26.36 -16.34
CA GLU A 39 17.29 27.52 -17.21
C GLU A 39 17.97 28.66 -16.47
N GLU A 40 17.54 28.95 -15.24
CA GLU A 40 18.18 29.95 -14.36
C GLU A 40 19.61 29.55 -14.00
N LEU A 41 19.84 28.27 -13.67
CA LEU A 41 21.17 27.75 -13.37
C LEU A 41 22.13 27.95 -14.56
N ILE A 42 21.69 27.62 -15.78
CA ILE A 42 22.49 27.84 -16.99
C ILE A 42 22.78 29.33 -17.20
N ALA A 43 21.80 30.20 -16.99
CA ALA A 43 21.98 31.64 -17.15
C ALA A 43 23.02 32.22 -16.16
N GLU A 44 22.99 31.79 -14.90
CA GLU A 44 23.97 32.21 -13.90
C GLU A 44 25.38 31.66 -14.19
N LEU A 45 25.46 30.43 -14.73
CA LEU A 45 26.73 29.80 -15.10
C LEU A 45 27.44 30.47 -16.28
N GLN A 46 26.74 31.26 -17.11
CA GLN A 46 27.40 32.05 -18.19
C GLN A 46 28.41 33.07 -17.64
N ASP A 47 28.20 33.55 -16.41
CA ASP A 47 29.05 34.54 -15.77
C ASP A 47 29.92 33.94 -14.64
N CYS A 48 29.81 32.64 -14.37
CA CYS A 48 30.56 31.98 -13.31
C CYS A 48 31.58 30.99 -13.89
N GLU A 49 32.72 30.87 -13.22
CA GLU A 49 33.84 30.02 -13.66
C GLU A 49 33.99 28.78 -12.75
N GLY A 50 33.30 28.77 -11.61
CA GLY A 50 33.18 27.64 -10.70
C GLY A 50 31.75 27.45 -10.21
N LEU A 51 31.37 26.20 -10.00
CA LEU A 51 30.08 25.80 -9.44
C LEU A 51 30.31 24.87 -8.25
N ILE A 52 29.67 25.17 -7.12
CA ILE A 52 29.65 24.31 -5.94
C ILE A 52 28.21 23.85 -5.71
N VAL A 53 28.02 22.53 -5.77
CA VAL A 53 26.72 21.86 -5.57
C VAL A 53 26.80 20.85 -4.43
N ARG A 54 25.65 20.47 -3.88
CA ARG A 54 25.47 19.35 -2.95
C ARG A 54 24.38 18.43 -3.51
N SER A 55 23.34 18.12 -2.74
CA SER A 55 22.32 17.13 -3.08
C SER A 55 21.07 17.72 -3.75
N ALA A 56 20.89 19.04 -3.73
CA ALA A 56 19.69 19.69 -4.25
C ALA A 56 19.82 20.01 -5.75
N THR A 57 20.95 20.58 -6.17
CA THR A 57 21.17 20.91 -7.59
C THR A 57 21.64 19.68 -8.36
N LYS A 58 20.88 19.29 -9.40
CA LYS A 58 21.30 18.26 -10.36
C LYS A 58 22.09 18.90 -11.51
N VAL A 59 23.39 18.64 -11.56
CA VAL A 59 24.26 19.04 -12.68
C VAL A 59 24.16 17.98 -13.77
N THR A 60 23.30 18.19 -14.76
CA THR A 60 23.11 17.28 -15.90
C THR A 60 24.08 17.59 -17.03
N ALA A 61 24.21 16.71 -18.02
CA ALA A 61 25.05 16.92 -19.20
C ALA A 61 24.75 18.24 -19.92
N ASP A 62 23.46 18.59 -20.04
CA ASP A 62 23.03 19.86 -20.64
C ASP A 62 23.54 21.09 -19.88
N VAL A 63 23.58 21.01 -18.54
CA VAL A 63 24.08 22.11 -17.69
C VAL A 63 25.59 22.26 -17.87
N ILE A 64 26.33 21.15 -17.93
CA ILE A 64 27.78 21.15 -18.15
C ILE A 64 28.10 21.71 -19.54
N ASN A 65 27.42 21.23 -20.59
CA ASN A 65 27.65 21.65 -21.96
C ASN A 65 27.31 23.13 -22.21
N ALA A 66 26.31 23.66 -21.52
CA ALA A 66 25.93 25.06 -21.62
C ALA A 66 26.86 26.00 -20.83
N ALA A 67 27.64 25.48 -19.89
CA ALA A 67 28.52 26.26 -19.03
C ALA A 67 29.95 26.30 -19.61
N GLU A 68 30.14 27.05 -20.70
CA GLU A 68 31.42 27.13 -21.45
C GLU A 68 32.63 27.56 -20.60
N LYS A 69 32.38 28.31 -19.51
CA LYS A 69 33.42 28.76 -18.56
C LYS A 69 33.69 27.78 -17.42
N LEU A 70 32.87 26.74 -17.26
CA LEU A 70 33.00 25.76 -16.18
C LEU A 70 34.10 24.76 -16.54
N GLN A 71 35.18 24.77 -15.79
CA GLN A 71 36.40 24.01 -16.09
C GLN A 71 36.30 22.50 -15.72
N VAL A 72 35.27 21.77 -16.17
CA VAL A 72 35.05 20.37 -15.72
C VAL A 72 36.14 19.39 -16.17
N ASP A 73 36.75 19.61 -17.34
CA ASP A 73 37.83 18.76 -17.92
C ASP A 73 39.25 19.28 -17.65
N HIS A 74 39.41 20.19 -16.68
CA HIS A 74 40.69 20.82 -16.40
C HIS A 74 41.52 19.99 -15.42
N GLU A 75 42.83 19.85 -15.66
CA GLU A 75 43.78 19.02 -14.88
C GLU A 75 43.81 19.31 -13.36
N ASN A 76 43.23 20.44 -12.95
CA ASN A 76 43.21 20.86 -11.56
C ASN A 76 41.79 21.04 -10.99
N VAL A 77 40.76 20.54 -11.69
CA VAL A 77 39.40 20.38 -11.14
C VAL A 77 39.24 18.96 -10.64
N ILE A 78 38.87 18.83 -9.36
CA ILE A 78 38.66 17.53 -8.71
C ILE A 78 37.16 17.26 -8.67
N SER A 79 36.70 16.36 -9.55
CA SER A 79 35.34 15.84 -9.53
C SER A 79 35.26 14.62 -8.60
N CYS A 80 34.39 14.69 -7.59
CA CYS A 80 34.13 13.58 -6.67
C CYS A 80 32.73 13.00 -6.95
N PRO A 81 32.60 11.93 -7.75
CA PRO A 81 31.30 11.37 -8.13
C PRO A 81 30.63 10.64 -6.95
N HIS A 82 29.92 11.39 -6.10
CA HIS A 82 29.14 10.87 -4.97
C HIS A 82 29.91 9.84 -4.09
N LEU A 83 31.23 10.03 -3.95
CA LEU A 83 32.13 9.09 -3.28
C LEU A 83 32.01 9.12 -1.74
N GLY A 84 31.29 10.09 -1.18
CA GLY A 84 31.21 10.32 0.27
C GLY A 84 30.71 9.13 1.10
N ALA A 85 29.94 8.21 0.49
CA ALA A 85 29.49 6.97 1.12
C ALA A 85 30.09 5.69 0.47
N SER A 86 31.01 5.85 -0.49
CA SER A 86 31.59 4.74 -1.26
C SER A 86 32.89 4.19 -0.63
N THR A 87 33.17 4.52 0.63
CA THR A 87 34.32 3.98 1.36
C THR A 87 34.05 2.58 1.88
N ARG A 88 35.10 1.76 2.03
CA ARG A 88 34.98 0.40 2.57
C ARG A 88 34.39 0.41 3.97
N GLU A 89 34.75 1.40 4.77
CA GLU A 89 34.29 1.60 6.14
C GLU A 89 32.78 1.92 6.18
N ALA A 90 32.31 2.83 5.31
CA ALA A 90 30.90 3.20 5.24
C ALA A 90 30.03 2.02 4.74
N GLN A 91 30.49 1.31 3.71
CA GLN A 91 29.80 0.12 3.19
C GLN A 91 29.77 -1.00 4.23
N SER A 92 30.87 -1.23 4.96
CA SER A 92 30.91 -2.25 6.03
C SER A 92 29.97 -1.92 7.18
N ARG A 93 29.93 -0.65 7.65
CA ARG A 93 29.01 -0.24 8.72
C ARG A 93 27.56 -0.33 8.29
N CYS A 94 27.24 0.16 7.09
CA CYS A 94 25.89 0.05 6.52
C CYS A 94 25.46 -1.42 6.39
N GLY A 95 26.36 -2.28 5.89
CA GLY A 95 26.10 -3.72 5.78
C GLY A 95 25.84 -4.39 7.14
N GLU A 96 26.63 -4.05 8.16
CA GLU A 96 26.44 -4.55 9.53
C GLU A 96 25.11 -4.07 10.12
N GLU A 97 24.78 -2.78 9.99
CA GLU A 97 23.52 -2.22 10.47
C GLU A 97 22.31 -2.90 9.80
N ILE A 98 22.34 -3.10 8.49
CA ILE A 98 21.28 -3.82 7.76
C ILE A 98 21.16 -5.25 8.28
N ALA A 99 22.28 -5.98 8.39
CA ALA A 99 22.29 -7.37 8.83
C ALA A 99 21.73 -7.53 10.26
N VAL A 100 22.14 -6.65 11.19
CA VAL A 100 21.63 -6.65 12.57
C VAL A 100 20.13 -6.40 12.60
N GLN A 101 19.62 -5.46 11.79
CA GLN A 101 18.17 -5.22 11.71
C GLN A 101 17.37 -6.43 11.22
N PHE A 102 17.88 -7.18 10.23
CA PHE A 102 17.23 -8.43 9.80
C PHE A 102 17.23 -9.50 10.89
N VAL A 103 18.33 -9.65 11.62
CA VAL A 103 18.43 -10.60 12.73
C VAL A 103 17.48 -10.22 13.87
N ASP A 104 17.42 -8.95 14.21
CA ASP A 104 16.54 -8.43 15.25
C ASP A 104 15.05 -8.59 14.85
N MET A 105 14.71 -8.39 13.57
CA MET A 105 13.38 -8.69 13.03
C MET A 105 12.98 -10.16 13.22
N VAL A 106 13.85 -11.10 12.84
CA VAL A 106 13.58 -12.55 12.98
C VAL A 106 13.44 -12.95 14.46
N LYS A 107 14.17 -12.27 15.35
CA LYS A 107 14.09 -12.49 16.80
C LYS A 107 12.97 -11.71 17.50
N GLY A 108 12.14 -10.97 16.75
CA GLY A 108 11.01 -10.22 17.29
C GLY A 108 11.40 -9.00 18.13
N LYS A 109 12.60 -8.44 17.94
CA LYS A 109 13.03 -7.21 18.61
C LYS A 109 12.57 -5.97 17.85
N SER A 110 12.55 -4.83 18.54
CA SER A 110 12.18 -3.54 17.96
C SER A 110 13.21 -3.06 16.94
N LEU A 111 12.75 -2.52 15.82
CA LEU A 111 13.60 -1.98 14.75
C LEU A 111 13.83 -0.48 14.94
N MET A 112 15.06 -0.02 14.71
CA MET A 112 15.50 1.37 14.81
C MET A 112 15.69 1.99 13.42
N GLY A 113 15.28 3.24 13.23
CA GLY A 113 15.49 3.96 11.97
C GLY A 113 14.64 3.49 10.78
N VAL A 114 13.70 2.56 10.99
CA VAL A 114 12.79 2.11 9.93
C VAL A 114 11.81 3.22 9.62
N VAL A 115 11.89 3.75 8.41
CA VAL A 115 11.05 4.86 7.92
C VAL A 115 9.55 4.52 8.02
N ASN A 116 9.22 3.22 8.04
CA ASN A 116 7.86 2.68 8.13
C ASN A 116 7.62 1.75 9.34
N ALA A 117 8.41 1.90 10.41
CA ALA A 117 8.52 0.92 11.52
C ALA A 117 7.16 0.52 12.13
N GLN A 118 6.29 1.49 12.37
CA GLN A 118 5.07 1.29 13.15
C GLN A 118 4.06 0.38 12.46
N ALA A 119 3.91 0.50 11.14
CA ALA A 119 2.99 -0.33 10.35
C ALA A 119 3.54 -1.74 10.10
N LEU A 120 4.86 -1.87 9.96
CA LEU A 120 5.52 -3.15 9.68
C LEU A 120 5.66 -4.02 10.94
N THR A 121 6.13 -3.46 12.06
CA THR A 121 6.35 -4.23 13.30
C THR A 121 5.05 -4.85 13.84
N SER A 122 3.95 -4.11 13.78
CA SER A 122 2.64 -4.64 14.19
C SER A 122 2.04 -5.60 13.14
N ALA A 123 2.38 -5.44 11.86
CA ALA A 123 1.99 -6.38 10.80
C ALA A 123 2.68 -7.75 10.90
N PHE A 124 3.92 -7.80 11.38
CA PHE A 124 4.71 -9.04 11.49
C PHE A 124 4.43 -9.86 12.76
N SER A 125 3.55 -9.39 13.64
CA SER A 125 3.16 -10.16 14.82
C SER A 125 2.36 -11.42 14.41
N PRO A 126 2.68 -12.62 14.95
CA PRO A 126 2.00 -13.87 14.57
C PRO A 126 0.48 -13.81 14.75
N HIS A 127 0.01 -13.09 15.75
CA HIS A 127 -1.42 -12.90 16.02
C HIS A 127 -2.09 -11.91 15.07
N THR A 128 -1.37 -10.96 14.47
CA THR A 128 -1.93 -9.94 13.57
C THR A 128 -1.99 -10.41 12.12
N LYS A 129 -1.06 -11.28 11.71
CA LYS A 129 -0.96 -11.77 10.33
C LYS A 129 -2.27 -12.35 9.78
N PRO A 130 -3.04 -13.19 10.51
CA PRO A 130 -4.34 -13.66 10.03
C PRO A 130 -5.36 -12.52 9.83
N TRP A 131 -5.34 -11.50 10.69
CA TRP A 131 -6.22 -10.33 10.58
C TRP A 131 -5.90 -9.44 9.38
N ILE A 132 -4.62 -9.32 9.02
CA ILE A 132 -4.21 -8.64 7.78
C ILE A 132 -4.74 -9.40 6.57
N GLY A 133 -4.61 -10.74 6.58
CA GLY A 133 -5.19 -11.58 5.52
C GLY A 133 -6.71 -11.45 5.43
N LEU A 134 -7.40 -11.36 6.57
CA LEU A 134 -8.84 -11.08 6.62
C LEU A 134 -9.16 -9.70 6.02
N ALA A 135 -8.44 -8.66 6.44
CA ALA A 135 -8.65 -7.29 5.97
C ALA A 135 -8.43 -7.17 4.45
N GLU A 136 -7.37 -7.77 3.91
CA GLU A 136 -7.13 -7.85 2.47
C GLU A 136 -8.28 -8.57 1.75
N ALA A 137 -8.72 -9.73 2.25
CA ALA A 137 -9.81 -10.49 1.65
C ALA A 137 -11.14 -9.72 1.65
N LEU A 138 -11.47 -9.03 2.76
CA LEU A 138 -12.65 -8.18 2.83
C LEU A 138 -12.56 -6.98 1.88
N GLY A 139 -11.38 -6.37 1.74
CA GLY A 139 -11.14 -5.30 0.77
C GLY A 139 -11.38 -5.76 -0.67
N THR A 140 -10.85 -6.93 -1.04
CA THR A 140 -11.04 -7.50 -2.37
C THR A 140 -12.48 -7.91 -2.64
N LEU A 141 -13.16 -8.50 -1.64
CA LEU A 141 -14.60 -8.78 -1.68
C LEU A 141 -15.40 -7.50 -1.92
N MET A 142 -15.10 -6.43 -1.17
CA MET A 142 -15.78 -5.14 -1.30
C MET A 142 -15.60 -4.52 -2.69
N ARG A 143 -14.40 -4.64 -3.29
CA ARG A 143 -14.19 -4.21 -4.66
C ARG A 143 -14.99 -5.02 -5.66
N ALA A 144 -14.94 -6.35 -5.57
CA ALA A 144 -15.67 -7.21 -6.50
C ALA A 144 -17.18 -6.97 -6.44
N TRP A 145 -17.70 -6.67 -5.25
CA TRP A 145 -19.11 -6.42 -5.02
C TRP A 145 -19.54 -5.01 -5.44
N ALA A 146 -18.83 -3.96 -5.02
CA ALA A 146 -19.18 -2.58 -5.35
C ALA A 146 -18.68 -2.14 -6.75
N GLY A 147 -17.85 -2.94 -7.41
CA GLY A 147 -17.21 -2.64 -8.69
C GLY A 147 -16.18 -1.51 -8.57
N SER A 148 -16.62 -0.27 -8.79
CA SER A 148 -15.81 0.93 -8.65
C SER A 148 -16.31 1.76 -7.45
N PRO A 149 -15.87 1.44 -6.22
CA PRO A 149 -16.34 2.15 -5.05
C PRO A 149 -15.96 3.64 -5.13
N LYS A 150 -16.91 4.51 -4.78
CA LYS A 150 -16.71 5.95 -4.65
C LYS A 150 -17.26 6.40 -3.30
N GLY A 151 -16.59 7.34 -2.64
CA GLY A 151 -17.01 7.88 -1.36
C GLY A 151 -16.21 7.38 -0.16
N THR A 152 -16.90 6.99 0.91
CA THR A 152 -16.27 6.71 2.20
C THR A 152 -16.28 5.22 2.54
N ILE A 153 -15.14 4.72 2.98
CA ILE A 153 -14.93 3.38 3.52
C ILE A 153 -14.88 3.47 5.03
N GLN A 154 -15.69 2.68 5.73
CA GLN A 154 -15.66 2.55 7.17
C GLN A 154 -15.03 1.21 7.54
N VAL A 155 -13.94 1.26 8.30
CA VAL A 155 -13.27 0.09 8.87
C VAL A 155 -13.47 0.13 10.38
N VAL A 156 -14.31 -0.76 10.90
CA VAL A 156 -14.64 -0.84 12.32
C VAL A 156 -13.99 -2.10 12.88
N THR A 157 -13.17 -1.92 13.92
CA THR A 157 -12.57 -3.03 14.66
C THR A 157 -13.28 -3.18 16.00
N GLN A 158 -13.53 -4.42 16.42
CA GLN A 158 -14.13 -4.72 17.71
C GLN A 158 -13.24 -5.69 18.50
N GLY A 159 -13.24 -5.55 19.82
CA GLY A 159 -12.52 -6.46 20.73
C GLY A 159 -11.16 -5.96 21.19
N THR A 160 -10.77 -6.35 22.40
CA THR A 160 -9.58 -5.82 23.09
C THR A 160 -8.27 -6.13 22.36
N SER A 161 -8.18 -7.29 21.71
CA SER A 161 -6.99 -7.73 20.97
C SER A 161 -6.72 -6.90 19.70
N LEU A 162 -7.74 -6.23 19.15
CA LEU A 162 -7.60 -5.44 17.92
C LEU A 162 -7.31 -3.95 18.16
N LYS A 163 -7.28 -3.50 19.42
CA LYS A 163 -7.07 -2.07 19.77
C LYS A 163 -5.81 -1.48 19.13
N ASN A 164 -4.72 -2.25 19.12
CA ASN A 164 -3.43 -1.82 18.55
C ASN A 164 -3.27 -2.20 17.07
N ALA A 165 -4.11 -3.11 16.56
CA ALA A 165 -4.02 -3.62 15.19
C ALA A 165 -4.68 -2.69 14.15
N GLY A 166 -5.56 -1.76 14.57
CA GLY A 166 -6.27 -0.84 13.67
C GLY A 166 -5.37 -0.06 12.72
N ASN A 167 -4.13 0.23 13.12
CA ASN A 167 -3.13 0.92 12.29
C ASN A 167 -2.68 0.11 11.07
N CYS A 168 -2.74 -1.22 11.12
CA CYS A 168 -2.39 -2.12 10.00
C CYS A 168 -3.62 -2.58 9.23
N LEU A 169 -4.75 -2.78 9.91
CA LEU A 169 -5.96 -3.33 9.29
C LEU A 169 -6.57 -2.36 8.29
N SER A 170 -6.61 -1.06 8.60
CA SER A 170 -7.13 -0.06 7.67
C SER A 170 -6.32 -0.02 6.35
N PRO A 171 -4.97 0.06 6.37
CA PRO A 171 -4.15 -0.15 5.17
C PRO A 171 -4.36 -1.48 4.47
N ALA A 172 -4.53 -2.59 5.20
CA ALA A 172 -4.72 -3.90 4.60
C ALA A 172 -6.05 -4.02 3.81
N VAL A 173 -7.13 -3.42 4.31
CA VAL A 173 -8.40 -3.30 3.58
C VAL A 173 -8.20 -2.52 2.27
N ILE A 174 -7.45 -1.42 2.33
CA ILE A 174 -7.15 -0.60 1.16
C ILE A 174 -6.31 -1.37 0.13
N VAL A 175 -5.31 -2.13 0.58
CA VAL A 175 -4.50 -2.99 -0.30
C VAL A 175 -5.41 -3.94 -1.08
N GLY A 176 -6.31 -4.65 -0.37
CA GLY A 176 -7.27 -5.56 -1.02
C GLY A 176 -8.21 -4.85 -1.99
N LEU A 177 -8.62 -3.63 -1.67
CA LEU A 177 -9.50 -2.82 -2.51
C LEU A 177 -8.80 -2.28 -3.77
N LEU A 178 -7.52 -1.92 -3.71
CA LEU A 178 -6.85 -1.25 -4.85
C LEU A 178 -6.01 -2.21 -5.71
N LYS A 179 -5.81 -3.46 -5.26
CA LYS A 179 -4.88 -4.43 -5.86
C LYS A 179 -5.01 -4.60 -7.39
N ASP A 180 -6.22 -4.75 -7.93
CA ASP A 180 -6.41 -4.90 -9.38
C ASP A 180 -6.90 -3.61 -10.08
N ALA A 181 -6.97 -2.49 -9.37
CA ALA A 181 -7.33 -1.19 -9.95
C ALA A 181 -6.10 -0.37 -10.34
N SER A 182 -4.98 -0.54 -9.61
CA SER A 182 -3.76 0.23 -9.82
C SER A 182 -2.98 -0.28 -11.03
N GLN A 183 -3.11 0.39 -12.17
CA GLN A 183 -2.27 0.16 -13.36
C GLN A 183 -0.83 0.73 -13.21
N GLN A 184 -0.56 1.58 -12.21
CA GLN A 184 0.65 2.42 -12.14
C GLN A 184 1.59 2.13 -10.95
N ALA A 185 1.15 1.44 -9.89
CA ALA A 185 1.99 1.14 -8.73
C ALA A 185 1.47 -0.04 -7.90
N ASP A 186 2.36 -0.94 -7.48
CA ASP A 186 2.05 -2.00 -6.52
C ASP A 186 1.61 -1.41 -5.18
N VAL A 187 0.37 -1.71 -4.79
CA VAL A 187 -0.23 -1.24 -3.54
C VAL A 187 0.28 -2.10 -2.37
N ASN A 188 0.75 -1.46 -1.31
CA ASN A 188 1.25 -2.09 -0.10
C ASN A 188 0.76 -1.33 1.16
N LEU A 189 1.04 -1.89 2.35
CA LEU A 189 0.56 -1.32 3.63
C LEU A 189 1.10 0.09 3.93
N VAL A 190 2.16 0.53 3.25
CA VAL A 190 2.79 1.85 3.45
C VAL A 190 2.14 2.89 2.54
N ASN A 191 2.05 2.60 1.25
CA ASN A 191 1.52 3.55 0.26
C ASN A 191 -0.02 3.55 0.18
N ALA A 192 -0.70 2.54 0.71
CA ALA A 192 -2.16 2.39 0.67
C ALA A 192 -2.92 3.67 1.08
N LYS A 193 -2.54 4.31 2.19
CA LYS A 193 -3.21 5.53 2.68
C LYS A 193 -3.08 6.74 1.75
N LEU A 194 -2.01 6.80 0.96
CA LEU A 194 -1.82 7.84 -0.04
C LEU A 194 -2.64 7.52 -1.29
N LEU A 195 -2.50 6.29 -1.80
CA LEU A 195 -3.17 5.83 -3.02
C LEU A 195 -4.69 5.85 -2.91
N VAL A 196 -5.26 5.59 -1.73
CA VAL A 196 -6.72 5.66 -1.53
C VAL A 196 -7.25 7.09 -1.67
N LYS A 197 -6.48 8.09 -1.24
CA LYS A 197 -6.86 9.50 -1.40
C LYS A 197 -6.76 9.94 -2.86
N GLU A 198 -5.73 9.50 -3.57
CA GLU A 198 -5.58 9.73 -5.01
C GLU A 198 -6.71 9.08 -5.81
N ALA A 199 -7.19 7.92 -5.36
CA ALA A 199 -8.37 7.25 -5.91
C ALA A 199 -9.71 7.95 -5.55
N GLY A 200 -9.70 9.06 -4.80
CA GLY A 200 -10.90 9.80 -4.41
C GLY A 200 -11.74 9.12 -3.32
N LEU A 201 -11.14 8.20 -2.55
CA LEU A 201 -11.79 7.46 -1.48
C LEU A 201 -11.33 7.99 -0.10
N ASN A 202 -12.28 8.17 0.81
CA ASN A 202 -12.01 8.55 2.19
C ASN A 202 -12.12 7.33 3.11
N VAL A 203 -11.16 7.12 4.01
CA VAL A 203 -11.18 5.98 4.94
C VAL A 203 -11.37 6.48 6.36
N ILE A 204 -12.44 6.02 7.00
CA ILE A 204 -12.75 6.25 8.41
C ILE A 204 -12.46 4.96 9.16
N THR A 205 -11.63 5.05 10.19
CA THR A 205 -11.32 3.90 11.06
C THR A 205 -11.87 4.18 12.45
N SER A 206 -12.64 3.23 12.99
CA SER A 206 -13.16 3.29 14.35
C SER A 206 -12.89 1.98 15.10
N HIS A 207 -12.84 2.09 16.43
CA HIS A 207 -12.60 0.97 17.31
C HIS A 207 -13.64 0.95 18.42
N ASN A 208 -14.34 -0.17 18.56
CA ASN A 208 -15.30 -0.39 19.64
C ASN A 208 -14.74 -1.44 20.62
N PRO A 209 -14.61 -1.12 21.92
CA PRO A 209 -14.37 -2.16 22.91
C PRO A 209 -15.59 -3.09 22.94
N ALA A 210 -15.38 -4.41 22.80
CA ALA A 210 -16.48 -5.38 22.72
C ALA A 210 -17.43 -5.24 23.93
N ALA A 211 -18.74 -5.28 23.67
CA ALA A 211 -19.74 -5.26 24.74
C ALA A 211 -19.71 -6.60 25.50
N LEU A 212 -19.73 -6.53 26.84
CA LEU A 212 -19.92 -7.69 27.71
C LEU A 212 -21.36 -8.20 27.54
N GLY A 213 -21.58 -9.15 26.63
CA GLY A 213 -22.91 -9.71 26.39
C GLY A 213 -22.87 -11.01 25.60
N GLU A 214 -23.17 -12.10 26.31
CA GLU A 214 -23.46 -13.48 25.89
C GLU A 214 -22.33 -14.34 25.28
N GLN A 215 -21.81 -15.20 26.16
CA GLN A 215 -21.02 -16.41 25.91
C GLN A 215 -19.59 -16.24 25.36
N GLY A 216 -18.66 -16.01 26.30
CA GLY A 216 -17.51 -16.92 26.38
C GLY A 216 -16.42 -16.83 25.31
N CYS A 217 -16.23 -15.69 24.65
CA CYS A 217 -14.96 -15.30 24.04
C CYS A 217 -15.07 -13.81 23.73
N GLY A 218 -14.04 -13.01 23.98
CA GLY A 218 -14.02 -11.63 23.47
C GLY A 218 -13.96 -11.68 21.95
N GLU A 219 -15.11 -11.80 21.28
CA GLU A 219 -15.17 -11.93 19.83
C GLU A 219 -14.59 -10.67 19.21
N CYS A 220 -13.41 -10.83 18.62
CA CYS A 220 -12.82 -9.78 17.81
C CYS A 220 -13.52 -9.82 16.46
N LEU A 221 -13.99 -8.67 15.98
CA LEU A 221 -14.68 -8.58 14.69
C LEU A 221 -14.06 -7.47 13.87
N LEU A 222 -13.95 -7.71 12.57
CA LEU A 222 -13.58 -6.71 11.58
C LEU A 222 -14.78 -6.47 10.68
N THR A 223 -15.31 -5.25 10.71
CA THR A 223 -16.40 -4.83 9.82
C THR A 223 -15.86 -3.82 8.82
N VAL A 224 -16.13 -4.07 7.54
CA VAL A 224 -15.82 -3.14 6.44
C VAL A 224 -17.13 -2.75 5.78
N ALA A 225 -17.37 -1.44 5.65
CA ALA A 225 -18.53 -0.90 4.95
C ALA A 225 -18.15 0.17 3.92
N LEU A 226 -18.87 0.24 2.82
CA LEU A 226 -18.70 1.25 1.76
C LEU A 226 -19.95 2.14 1.63
N ALA A 227 -19.74 3.40 1.24
CA ALA A 227 -20.82 4.33 0.91
C ALA A 227 -21.49 4.00 -0.45
N GLY A 228 -22.81 4.26 -0.56
CA GLY A 228 -23.55 4.23 -1.84
C GLY A 228 -24.57 3.11 -1.98
N ALA A 229 -24.47 2.02 -1.22
CA ALA A 229 -25.47 0.94 -1.10
C ALA A 229 -25.18 0.17 0.21
N PRO A 230 -26.00 -0.82 0.65
CA PRO A 230 -25.63 -1.62 1.81
C PRO A 230 -24.46 -2.51 1.35
N TYR A 231 -23.24 -2.03 1.49
CA TYR A 231 -22.04 -2.84 1.27
C TYR A 231 -21.41 -2.97 2.64
N GLN A 232 -21.71 -4.05 3.34
CA GLN A 232 -21.15 -4.34 4.64
C GLN A 232 -20.73 -5.80 4.71
N ALA A 233 -19.48 -6.06 5.07
CA ALA A 233 -19.01 -7.40 5.39
C ALA A 233 -18.40 -7.43 6.79
N VAL A 234 -18.65 -8.53 7.49
CA VAL A 234 -18.13 -8.80 8.84
C VAL A 234 -17.35 -10.09 8.78
N GLY A 235 -16.12 -10.04 9.27
CA GLY A 235 -15.23 -11.19 9.35
C GLY A 235 -14.62 -11.38 10.72
N VAL A 236 -14.20 -12.61 10.98
CA VAL A 236 -13.49 -13.04 12.19
C VAL A 236 -12.33 -13.96 11.80
N VAL A 237 -11.34 -14.09 12.68
CA VAL A 237 -10.28 -15.09 12.53
C VAL A 237 -10.57 -16.24 13.49
N GLN A 238 -10.80 -17.44 12.95
CA GLN A 238 -10.92 -18.67 13.72
C GLN A 238 -9.58 -19.42 13.71
N GLY A 239 -8.89 -19.45 14.85
CA GLY A 239 -7.52 -19.97 14.93
C GLY A 239 -6.56 -19.13 14.09
N THR A 240 -6.17 -19.64 12.92
CA THR A 240 -5.35 -18.92 11.93
C THR A 240 -6.07 -18.64 10.62
N THR A 241 -7.33 -19.05 10.50
CA THR A 241 -8.11 -18.99 9.26
C THR A 241 -9.04 -17.79 9.29
N PRO A 242 -8.90 -16.86 8.32
CA PRO A 242 -9.88 -15.80 8.10
C PRO A 242 -11.21 -16.40 7.65
N VAL A 243 -12.31 -15.99 8.26
CA VAL A 243 -13.66 -16.41 7.86
C VAL A 243 -14.59 -15.21 7.74
N LEU A 244 -15.50 -15.25 6.77
CA LEU A 244 -16.58 -14.30 6.58
C LEU A 244 -17.79 -14.78 7.41
N GLN A 245 -18.20 -13.94 8.36
CA GLN A 245 -19.29 -14.22 9.29
C GLN A 245 -20.63 -13.68 8.79
N ALA A 246 -20.64 -12.47 8.21
CA ALA A 246 -21.86 -11.87 7.71
C ALA A 246 -21.64 -10.93 6.53
N LEU A 247 -22.67 -10.77 5.71
CA LEU A 247 -22.71 -9.83 4.59
C LEU A 247 -24.09 -9.15 4.54
N ASN A 248 -24.13 -7.82 4.68
CA ASN A 248 -25.35 -7.03 4.89
C ASN A 248 -26.28 -7.56 6.00
N GLY A 249 -25.72 -7.97 7.14
CA GLY A 249 -26.50 -8.55 8.22
C GLY A 249 -26.95 -10.00 7.99
N ALA A 250 -26.79 -10.55 6.78
CA ALA A 250 -27.02 -11.97 6.52
C ALA A 250 -25.85 -12.79 7.08
N VAL A 251 -26.12 -13.54 8.15
CA VAL A 251 -25.11 -14.31 8.88
C VAL A 251 -24.92 -15.69 8.24
N PHE A 252 -23.68 -16.13 8.08
CA PHE A 252 -23.32 -17.47 7.60
C PHE A 252 -23.16 -18.44 8.78
N ARG A 253 -23.86 -19.58 8.72
CA ARG A 253 -23.72 -20.67 9.70
C ARG A 253 -23.71 -22.02 8.95
N PRO A 254 -22.55 -22.66 8.74
CA PRO A 254 -21.21 -22.30 9.23
C PRO A 254 -20.62 -21.07 8.52
N GLU A 255 -19.60 -20.42 9.12
CA GLU A 255 -18.90 -19.29 8.50
C GLU A 255 -18.16 -19.70 7.22
N VAL A 256 -17.96 -18.74 6.32
CA VAL A 256 -17.33 -18.96 5.01
C VAL A 256 -15.82 -18.77 5.12
N PRO A 257 -15.00 -19.81 4.89
CA PRO A 257 -13.55 -19.68 4.98
C PRO A 257 -12.99 -18.87 3.80
N LEU A 258 -12.25 -17.81 4.12
CA LEU A 258 -11.53 -17.00 3.15
C LEU A 258 -10.12 -17.57 3.03
N ARG A 259 -9.91 -18.46 2.05
CA ARG A 259 -8.60 -19.07 1.75
C ARG A 259 -7.94 -18.39 0.55
N ARG A 260 -6.65 -18.05 0.70
CA ARG A 260 -5.86 -17.52 -0.41
C ARG A 260 -5.85 -18.50 -1.57
N GLY A 261 -6.04 -18.00 -2.78
CA GLY A 261 -5.99 -18.82 -3.99
C GLY A 261 -7.28 -19.57 -4.33
N LEU A 262 -8.31 -19.55 -3.47
CA LEU A 262 -9.62 -20.13 -3.77
C LEU A 262 -10.58 -19.04 -4.25
N PRO A 263 -10.95 -19.01 -5.55
CA PRO A 263 -12.01 -18.11 -6.01
C PRO A 263 -13.34 -18.44 -5.35
N LEU A 264 -14.05 -17.41 -4.92
CA LEU A 264 -15.39 -17.51 -4.36
C LEU A 264 -16.39 -16.80 -5.27
N LEU A 265 -17.46 -17.50 -5.61
CA LEU A 265 -18.64 -16.97 -6.29
C LEU A 265 -19.73 -16.73 -5.24
N LEU A 266 -20.19 -15.49 -5.14
CA LEU A 266 -21.27 -15.10 -4.24
C LEU A 266 -22.46 -14.65 -5.07
N PHE A 267 -23.64 -15.13 -4.70
CA PHE A 267 -24.87 -14.68 -5.33
C PHE A 267 -26.02 -14.67 -4.33
N ARG A 268 -27.03 -13.84 -4.61
CA ARG A 268 -28.22 -13.68 -3.79
C ARG A 268 -29.44 -14.19 -4.54
N ALA A 269 -30.28 -14.97 -3.86
CA ALA A 269 -31.48 -15.52 -4.46
C ALA A 269 -32.62 -15.71 -3.45
N GLN A 270 -33.82 -15.90 -3.98
CA GLN A 270 -35.02 -16.17 -3.20
C GLN A 270 -34.99 -17.60 -2.65
N PRO A 271 -35.31 -17.84 -1.36
CA PRO A 271 -35.24 -19.15 -0.73
C PRO A 271 -36.17 -20.21 -1.34
N SER A 272 -37.23 -19.76 -2.02
CA SER A 272 -38.33 -20.59 -2.51
C SER A 272 -38.09 -21.27 -3.86
N ASN A 273 -36.91 -21.10 -4.48
CA ASN A 273 -36.60 -21.72 -5.79
C ASN A 273 -35.73 -22.98 -5.65
N PRO A 274 -36.32 -24.20 -5.58
CA PRO A 274 -35.56 -25.44 -5.46
C PRO A 274 -34.74 -25.79 -6.70
N ALA A 275 -35.07 -25.22 -7.87
CA ALA A 275 -34.34 -25.47 -9.11
C ALA A 275 -33.06 -24.62 -9.25
N LEU A 276 -32.86 -23.63 -8.37
CA LEU A 276 -31.73 -22.71 -8.45
C LEU A 276 -30.39 -23.44 -8.34
N LEU A 277 -30.20 -24.22 -7.27
CA LEU A 277 -28.92 -24.88 -7.01
C LEU A 277 -28.52 -25.87 -8.13
N PRO A 278 -29.41 -26.77 -8.61
CA PRO A 278 -29.13 -27.59 -9.78
C PRO A 278 -28.77 -26.79 -11.03
N THR A 279 -29.46 -25.68 -11.29
CA THR A 279 -29.19 -24.82 -12.45
C THR A 279 -27.81 -24.18 -12.36
N VAL A 280 -27.49 -23.55 -11.22
CA VAL A 280 -26.19 -22.90 -10.97
C VAL A 280 -25.03 -23.89 -11.04
N VAL A 281 -25.20 -25.10 -10.51
CA VAL A 281 -24.18 -26.17 -10.59
C VAL A 281 -24.06 -26.71 -12.02
N GLY A 282 -25.15 -26.82 -12.77
CA GLY A 282 -25.13 -27.17 -14.19
C GLY A 282 -24.32 -26.16 -15.02
N LEU A 283 -24.55 -24.87 -14.79
CA LEU A 283 -23.79 -23.79 -15.45
C LEU A 283 -22.29 -23.86 -15.10
N LEU A 284 -21.93 -24.21 -13.86
CA LEU A 284 -20.51 -24.42 -13.48
C LEU A 284 -19.89 -25.57 -14.27
N ALA A 285 -20.62 -26.67 -14.43
CA ALA A 285 -20.17 -27.83 -15.20
C ALA A 285 -20.00 -27.52 -16.69
N GLU A 286 -20.91 -26.74 -17.29
CA GLU A 286 -20.79 -26.26 -18.68
C GLU A 286 -19.56 -25.37 -18.88
N ALA A 287 -19.22 -24.55 -17.88
CA ALA A 287 -18.00 -23.75 -17.87
C ALA A 287 -16.72 -24.55 -17.57
N GLY A 288 -16.84 -25.86 -17.29
CA GLY A 288 -15.71 -26.72 -16.93
C GLY A 288 -15.11 -26.43 -15.54
N VAL A 289 -15.88 -25.80 -14.65
CA VAL A 289 -15.43 -25.39 -13.31
C VAL A 289 -16.01 -26.33 -12.24
N GLN A 290 -15.17 -26.78 -11.31
CA GLN A 290 -15.59 -27.67 -10.23
C GLN A 290 -16.05 -26.88 -8.99
N LEU A 291 -17.14 -27.35 -8.37
CA LEU A 291 -17.59 -26.88 -7.07
C LEU A 291 -16.75 -27.53 -5.96
N VAL A 292 -16.06 -26.70 -5.17
CA VAL A 292 -15.19 -27.12 -4.06
C VAL A 292 -15.92 -27.04 -2.72
N SER A 293 -16.71 -26.00 -2.51
CA SER A 293 -17.48 -25.80 -1.27
C SER A 293 -18.76 -25.02 -1.54
N TYR A 294 -19.78 -25.24 -0.73
CA TYR A 294 -21.05 -24.52 -0.82
C TYR A 294 -21.57 -24.16 0.58
N GLN A 295 -21.94 -22.90 0.77
CA GLN A 295 -22.43 -22.34 2.02
C GLN A 295 -23.58 -21.37 1.75
N THR A 296 -24.48 -21.24 2.71
CA THR A 296 -25.63 -20.34 2.62
C THR A 296 -25.75 -19.49 3.88
N SER A 297 -26.22 -18.26 3.73
CA SER A 297 -26.58 -17.42 4.88
C SER A 297 -27.94 -17.81 5.44
N VAL A 298 -28.21 -17.37 6.66
CA VAL A 298 -29.58 -17.21 7.15
C VAL A 298 -30.33 -16.23 6.24
N VAL A 299 -31.64 -16.44 6.08
CA VAL A 299 -32.51 -15.55 5.32
C VAL A 299 -32.46 -14.15 5.94
N SER A 300 -32.14 -13.14 5.13
CA SER A 300 -32.14 -11.73 5.50
C SER A 300 -32.87 -10.95 4.42
N ASP A 301 -33.79 -10.07 4.80
CA ASP A 301 -34.63 -9.30 3.86
C ASP A 301 -35.37 -10.16 2.81
N GLY A 302 -35.72 -11.40 3.18
CA GLY A 302 -36.43 -12.34 2.30
C GLY A 302 -35.55 -13.07 1.29
N GLU A 303 -34.24 -12.83 1.28
CA GLU A 303 -33.29 -13.47 0.37
C GLU A 303 -32.17 -14.22 1.13
N THR A 304 -31.52 -15.15 0.43
CA THR A 304 -30.36 -15.90 0.94
C THR A 304 -29.13 -15.62 0.11
N TRP A 305 -28.02 -15.39 0.79
CA TRP A 305 -26.71 -15.41 0.15
C TRP A 305 -26.23 -16.83 0.01
N HIS A 306 -25.70 -17.14 -1.16
CA HIS A 306 -25.07 -18.40 -1.48
C HIS A 306 -23.61 -18.12 -1.83
N VAL A 307 -22.71 -18.89 -1.24
CA VAL A 307 -21.27 -18.80 -1.49
C VAL A 307 -20.77 -20.14 -1.99
N MET A 308 -20.17 -20.12 -3.17
CA MET A 308 -19.56 -21.27 -3.81
C MET A 308 -18.05 -21.07 -3.92
N GLY A 309 -17.28 -21.97 -3.31
CA GLY A 309 -15.86 -22.09 -3.62
C GLY A 309 -15.72 -22.85 -4.93
N ILE A 310 -15.01 -22.28 -5.90
CA ILE A 310 -14.87 -22.85 -7.25
C ILE A 310 -13.39 -23.08 -7.58
N SER A 311 -13.09 -24.04 -8.46
CA SER A 311 -11.71 -24.39 -8.80
C SER A 311 -10.96 -23.30 -9.57
N SER A 312 -11.68 -22.47 -10.32
CA SER A 312 -11.13 -21.40 -11.16
C SER A 312 -12.18 -20.30 -11.37
N PRO A 313 -11.77 -19.03 -11.51
CA PRO A 313 -12.72 -17.93 -11.76
C PRO A 313 -13.44 -18.13 -13.09
N LEU A 314 -14.72 -17.74 -13.14
CA LEU A 314 -15.53 -17.80 -14.34
C LEU A 314 -15.18 -16.65 -15.30
N PRO A 315 -15.16 -16.85 -16.61
CA PRO A 315 -14.88 -15.78 -17.57
C PRO A 315 -16.01 -14.74 -17.66
N SER A 316 -17.26 -15.15 -17.45
CA SER A 316 -18.43 -14.26 -17.37
C SER A 316 -19.44 -14.80 -16.36
N LEU A 317 -20.18 -13.88 -15.73
CA LEU A 317 -21.28 -14.18 -14.81
C LEU A 317 -22.67 -13.89 -15.43
N ASP A 318 -22.75 -13.59 -16.72
CA ASP A 318 -23.99 -13.13 -17.36
C ASP A 318 -25.09 -14.20 -17.33
N ALA A 319 -24.74 -15.47 -17.52
CA ALA A 319 -25.68 -16.58 -17.41
C ALA A 319 -26.24 -16.75 -15.99
N TRP A 320 -25.43 -16.48 -14.96
CA TRP A 320 -25.86 -16.56 -13.57
C TRP A 320 -26.81 -15.42 -13.20
N LYS A 321 -26.50 -14.20 -13.67
CA LYS A 321 -27.32 -13.00 -13.43
C LYS A 321 -28.76 -13.10 -13.96
N GLN A 322 -29.06 -14.05 -14.84
CA GLN A 322 -30.44 -14.32 -15.30
C GLN A 322 -31.28 -15.07 -14.26
N HIS A 323 -30.65 -15.75 -13.31
CA HIS A 323 -31.31 -16.61 -12.32
C HIS A 323 -31.24 -16.09 -10.89
N VAL A 324 -30.44 -15.05 -10.64
CA VAL A 324 -30.12 -14.53 -9.31
C VAL A 324 -30.28 -13.01 -9.26
N THR A 325 -30.55 -12.46 -8.08
CA THR A 325 -30.76 -11.03 -7.88
C THR A 325 -29.45 -10.26 -8.01
N GLU A 326 -28.35 -10.87 -7.55
CA GLU A 326 -27.02 -10.29 -7.58
C GLU A 326 -25.99 -11.41 -7.64
N ALA A 327 -24.90 -11.23 -8.40
CA ALA A 327 -23.79 -12.17 -8.44
C ALA A 327 -22.46 -11.46 -8.71
N PHE A 328 -21.45 -11.81 -7.94
CA PHE A 328 -20.06 -11.39 -8.13
C PHE A 328 -19.12 -12.51 -7.71
N GLN A 329 -17.89 -12.47 -8.22
CA GLN A 329 -16.85 -13.40 -7.81
C GLN A 329 -15.61 -12.62 -7.42
N PHE A 330 -14.82 -13.16 -6.52
CA PHE A 330 -13.54 -12.58 -6.16
C PHE A 330 -12.50 -13.64 -5.87
N HIS A 331 -11.24 -13.23 -5.94
CA HIS A 331 -10.06 -14.04 -5.68
C HIS A 331 -9.09 -13.21 -4.85
N PHE A 332 -8.51 -13.79 -3.79
CA PHE A 332 -7.55 -13.09 -2.94
C PHE A 332 -6.30 -13.93 -2.64
#